data_AF-A0AAJ3KXI0-F1
#
_entry.id   AF-A0AAJ3KXI0-F1
#
_cell.length_a   1.000
_cell.length_b   1.000
_cell.length_c   1.000
_cell.angle_alpha   90.00
_cell.angle_beta   90.00
_cell.angle_gamma   90.00
#
_symmetry.space_group_name_H-M   'P 1'
#
loop_
_entity.id
_entity.type
_entity.pdbx_description
1 polymer ?
#
loop_
_entity_poly.entity_id
_entity_poly.type
_entity_poly.pdbx_seq_one_letter_code
_entity_poly.pdbx_strand_id
1 'polypeptide(L)'
;MSKTRTETGQTTADAALSEPVQTETPAPIGPARVFRDTRYTSRTLIMPDGSPLPVIAGQVTACGDDQYAFLEAHPDMQLLTE
;
A
#
# COMPACT_ATOMS: atom_id res chain seq x y z
N MET A 1 19.20 30.51 42.82
CA MET A 1 17.85 30.90 42.35
C MET A 1 17.86 30.90 40.83
N SER A 2 16.87 30.24 40.23
CA SER A 2 16.49 30.24 38.79
C SER A 2 17.43 29.58 37.77
N LYS A 3 16.99 28.88 36.71
CA LYS A 3 15.75 28.15 36.34
C LYS A 3 16.12 27.28 35.09
N THR A 4 15.58 26.05 35.03
CA THR A 4 15.17 25.25 33.84
C THR A 4 16.13 24.87 32.70
N ARG A 5 16.26 23.56 32.46
CA ARG A 5 15.95 22.94 31.16
C ARG A 5 15.49 21.48 31.36
N THR A 6 14.23 21.24 31.03
CA THR A 6 13.67 19.90 30.77
C THR A 6 14.08 19.53 29.35
N GLU A 7 14.73 18.38 29.17
CA GLU A 7 14.43 17.53 28.01
C GLU A 7 14.79 16.09 28.40
N THR A 8 13.75 15.32 28.61
CA THR A 8 13.75 13.91 28.92
C THR A 8 14.44 13.16 27.78
N GLY A 9 15.66 12.71 28.01
CA GLY A 9 16.25 11.61 27.25
C GLY A 9 15.46 10.35 27.57
N GLN A 10 14.50 9.99 26.72
CA GLN A 10 13.77 8.74 26.84
C GLN A 10 14.37 7.72 25.88
N THR A 11 15.45 7.08 26.32
CA THR A 11 15.80 5.74 25.86
C THR A 11 14.86 4.77 26.53
N THR A 12 13.83 4.33 25.81
CA THR A 12 13.16 3.07 26.11
C THR A 12 12.87 2.39 24.79
N ALA A 13 13.66 1.35 24.51
CA ALA A 13 13.29 0.33 23.55
C ALA A 13 12.00 -0.33 24.08
N ASP A 14 10.88 0.03 23.48
CA ASP A 14 9.66 -0.77 23.59
C ASP A 14 9.41 -1.39 22.22
N ALA A 15 9.67 -2.69 22.17
CA ALA A 15 9.26 -3.57 21.11
C ALA A 15 7.73 -3.70 21.13
N ALA A 16 7.03 -2.65 20.72
CA ALA A 16 5.69 -2.81 20.20
C ALA A 16 5.84 -3.29 18.77
N LEU A 17 5.65 -4.60 18.60
CA LEU A 17 5.34 -5.26 17.35
C LEU A 17 4.60 -4.28 16.43
N SER A 18 5.31 -3.72 15.45
CA SER A 18 4.64 -3.18 14.28
C SER A 18 4.10 -4.42 13.59
N GLU A 19 2.92 -4.88 14.05
CA GLU A 19 2.06 -5.69 13.20
C GLU A 19 2.08 -4.96 11.86
N PRO A 20 2.55 -5.60 10.77
CA PRO A 20 2.25 -5.03 9.48
C PRO A 20 0.74 -4.89 9.55
N VAL A 21 0.24 -3.66 9.44
CA VAL A 21 -1.16 -3.45 9.15
C VAL A 21 -1.37 -4.30 7.90
N GLN A 22 -1.88 -5.50 8.12
CA GLN A 22 -2.46 -6.31 7.07
C GLN A 22 -3.68 -5.47 6.75
N THR A 23 -3.47 -4.46 5.89
CA THR A 23 -4.52 -3.89 5.07
C THR A 23 -5.24 -5.12 4.58
N GLU A 24 -6.41 -5.37 5.18
CA GLU A 24 -7.29 -6.46 4.81
C GLU A 24 -7.45 -6.36 3.30
N THR A 25 -6.67 -7.16 2.57
CA THR A 25 -6.81 -7.28 1.14
C THR A 25 -8.22 -7.83 0.98
N PRO A 26 -9.17 -7.05 0.45
CA PRO A 26 -10.53 -7.52 0.32
C PRO A 26 -10.47 -8.82 -0.46
N ALA A 27 -11.10 -9.88 0.08
CA ALA A 27 -11.14 -11.17 -0.58
C ALA A 27 -11.56 -10.95 -2.04
N PRO A 28 -10.84 -11.50 -3.03
CA PRO A 28 -11.13 -11.23 -4.43
C PRO A 28 -12.55 -11.69 -4.73
N ILE A 29 -13.43 -10.77 -5.12
CA ILE A 29 -14.85 -11.04 -5.39
C ILE A 29 -15.03 -11.50 -6.86
N GLY A 30 -13.92 -11.92 -7.50
CA GLY A 30 -13.85 -12.31 -8.91
C GLY A 30 -12.48 -12.92 -9.25
N PRO A 31 -12.24 -13.26 -10.53
CA PRO A 31 -10.94 -13.76 -10.98
C PRO A 31 -9.84 -12.74 -10.64
N ALA A 32 -8.73 -13.22 -10.08
CA ALA A 32 -7.60 -12.37 -9.73
C ALA A 32 -6.98 -11.80 -11.01
N ARG A 33 -7.25 -10.51 -11.30
CA ARG A 33 -6.69 -9.80 -12.44
C ARG A 33 -5.43 -9.07 -11.98
N VAL A 34 -4.27 -9.62 -12.34
CA VAL A 34 -2.97 -9.10 -11.89
C VAL A 34 -2.43 -8.12 -12.92
N PHE A 35 -1.91 -6.99 -12.46
CA PHE A 35 -1.23 -6.00 -13.28
C PHE A 35 0.23 -5.91 -12.88
N ARG A 36 1.09 -5.64 -13.87
CA ARG A 36 2.49 -5.31 -13.69
C ARG A 36 2.71 -3.81 -13.81
N ASP A 37 3.41 -3.29 -12.83
CA ASP A 37 3.96 -1.96 -12.84
C ASP A 37 5.25 -1.90 -13.67
N THR A 38 5.29 -1.02 -14.66
CA THR A 38 6.44 -0.85 -15.54
C THR A 38 7.50 0.09 -15.00
N ARG A 39 7.14 0.93 -14.03
CA ARG A 39 7.95 2.06 -13.56
C ARG A 39 8.56 1.82 -12.19
N TYR A 40 7.82 1.15 -11.30
CA TYR A 40 8.23 0.91 -9.92
C TYR A 40 8.02 -0.56 -9.53
N THR A 41 8.90 -1.08 -8.68
CA THR A 41 8.73 -2.41 -8.06
C THR A 41 7.93 -2.34 -6.75
N SER A 42 7.77 -1.16 -6.16
CA SER A 42 6.95 -0.94 -4.97
C SER A 42 6.40 0.49 -4.96
N ARG A 43 5.08 0.64 -4.80
CA ARG A 43 4.41 1.93 -4.53
C ARG A 43 2.99 1.71 -4.01
N THR A 44 2.37 2.76 -3.49
CA THR A 44 0.94 2.75 -3.17
C THR A 44 0.22 3.68 -4.13
N LEU A 45 -0.69 3.15 -4.94
CA LEU A 45 -1.61 3.94 -5.75
C LEU A 45 -2.80 4.36 -4.89
N ILE A 46 -3.30 5.58 -5.06
CA ILE A 46 -4.48 6.06 -4.36
C ILE A 46 -5.62 6.12 -5.37
N MET A 47 -6.66 5.32 -5.15
CA MET A 47 -7.86 5.31 -5.97
C MET A 47 -8.67 6.61 -5.78
N PRO A 48 -9.60 6.94 -6.69
CA PRO A 48 -10.39 8.17 -6.60
C PRO A 48 -11.28 8.25 -5.35
N ASP A 49 -11.67 7.11 -4.79
CA ASP A 49 -12.40 6.98 -3.51
C ASP A 49 -11.49 7.18 -2.28
N GLY A 50 -10.18 7.37 -2.49
CA GLY A 50 -9.17 7.54 -1.45
C GLY A 50 -8.58 6.23 -0.93
N SER A 51 -9.05 5.08 -1.42
CA SER A 51 -8.55 3.78 -0.97
C SER A 51 -7.15 3.48 -1.52
N PRO A 52 -6.24 2.93 -0.70
CA PRO A 52 -4.90 2.58 -1.14
C PRO A 52 -4.86 1.24 -1.88
N LEU A 53 -4.15 1.19 -3.00
CA LEU A 53 -3.79 -0.03 -3.73
C LEU A 53 -2.27 -0.23 -3.71
N PRO A 54 -1.76 -1.16 -2.89
CA PRO A 54 -0.33 -1.45 -2.82
C PRO A 54 0.14 -2.24 -4.04
N VAL A 55 1.19 -1.76 -4.68
CA VAL A 55 2.00 -2.48 -5.66
C VAL A 55 3.18 -3.10 -4.90
N ILE A 56 3.31 -4.42 -4.98
CA ILE A 56 4.34 -5.20 -4.29
C ILE A 56 5.06 -6.07 -5.32
N ALA A 57 6.40 -6.06 -5.32
CA ALA A 57 7.21 -6.78 -6.31
C ALA A 57 6.84 -6.45 -7.77
N GLY A 58 6.41 -5.21 -8.01
CA GLY A 58 5.99 -4.69 -9.30
C GLY A 58 4.64 -5.24 -9.76
N GLN A 59 3.84 -5.80 -8.85
CA GLN A 59 2.53 -6.37 -9.17
C GLN A 59 1.45 -5.83 -8.25
N VAL A 60 0.23 -5.76 -8.76
CA VAL A 60 -0.98 -5.39 -8.02
C VAL A 60 -2.15 -6.23 -8.52
N THR A 61 -3.00 -6.69 -7.60
CA THR A 61 -4.15 -7.54 -7.93
C THR A 61 -5.43 -6.72 -7.82
N ALA A 62 -6.18 -6.61 -8.92
CA ALA A 62 -7.50 -6.02 -8.92
C ALA A 62 -8.54 -7.01 -8.38
N CYS A 63 -9.09 -6.73 -7.20
CA CYS A 63 -10.10 -7.60 -6.56
C CYS A 63 -11.55 -7.32 -6.98
N GLY A 64 -11.79 -6.19 -7.67
CA GLY A 64 -13.11 -5.76 -8.15
C GLY A 64 -13.01 -4.97 -9.45
N ASP A 65 -14.15 -4.63 -10.05
CA ASP A 65 -14.19 -3.94 -11.34
C ASP A 65 -13.73 -2.48 -11.25
N ASP A 66 -13.97 -1.78 -10.14
CA ASP A 66 -13.45 -0.43 -9.92
C ASP A 66 -11.91 -0.40 -9.89
N GLN A 67 -11.30 -1.35 -9.18
CA GLN A 67 -9.84 -1.49 -9.15
C GLN A 67 -9.29 -1.86 -10.53
N TYR A 68 -9.98 -2.73 -11.26
CA TYR A 68 -9.60 -3.13 -12.61
C TYR A 68 -9.64 -1.93 -13.57
N ALA A 69 -10.74 -1.18 -13.61
CA ALA A 69 -10.89 -0.01 -14.47
C ALA A 69 -9.87 1.09 -14.13
N PHE A 70 -9.57 1.28 -12.84
CA PHE A 70 -8.54 2.20 -12.39
C PHE A 70 -7.13 1.79 -12.87
N LEU A 71 -6.78 0.51 -12.74
CA LEU A 71 -5.48 -0.01 -13.16
C LEU A 71 -5.36 -0.07 -14.68
N GLU A 72 -6.42 -0.42 -15.40
CA GLU A 72 -6.42 -0.43 -16.88
C GLU A 72 -6.23 0.97 -17.46
N ALA A 73 -6.82 2.00 -16.84
CA ALA A 73 -6.65 3.39 -17.26
C ALA A 73 -5.27 3.97 -16.93
N HIS A 74 -4.45 3.28 -16.13
CA HIS A 74 -3.17 3.80 -15.66
C HIS A 74 -2.05 3.51 -16.68
N PRO A 75 -1.33 4.54 -17.19
CA PRO A 75 -0.38 4.36 -18.30
C PRO A 75 0.83 3.48 -17.97
N ASP A 76 1.20 3.38 -16.68
CA ASP A 76 2.31 2.54 -16.19
C ASP A 76 1.87 1.12 -15.78
N MET A 77 0.59 0.76 -15.92
CA MET A 77 0.07 -0.55 -15.52
C MET A 77 -0.21 -1.38 -16.76
N GLN A 78 0.30 -2.62 -16.77
CA GLN A 78 0.03 -3.58 -17.84
C GLN A 78 -0.65 -4.80 -17.26
N LEU A 79 -1.81 -5.17 -17.80
CA LEU A 79 -2.50 -6.40 -17.39
C LEU A 79 -1.62 -7.62 -17.72
N LEU A 80 -1.36 -8.46 -16.71
CA LEU A 80 -0.75 -9.77 -16.91
C LEU A 80 -1.88 -10.75 -17.19
N THR A 81 -2.04 -11.12 -18.45
CA THR A 81 -2.86 -12.27 -18.85
C THR A 81 -1.93 -13.48 -18.85
N GLU A 82 -2.23 -14.51 -18.04
CA GLU A 82 -1.59 -15.82 -18.18
C GLU A 82 -1.95 -16.50 -19.51
#